data_AF-A0A3P6BS23-F1
#
_entry.id   AF-A0A3P6BS23-F1
#
_cell.length_a   1.000
_cell.length_b   1.000
_cell.length_c   1.000
_cell.angle_alpha   90.00
_cell.angle_beta   90.00
_cell.angle_gamma   90.00
#
_symmetry.space_group_name_H-M   'P 1'
#
loop_
_entity.id
_entity.type
_entity.pdbx_description
1 polymer ?
#
loop_
_entity_poly.entity_id
_entity_poly.type
_entity_poly.pdbx_seq_one_letter_code
_entity_poly.pdbx_strand_id
1 'polypeptide(L)'
;MAAHTILSFSSPCHRLIISPSSNANPPLRSSFRGVSLNLHRPHSVSFSASSKKSQTVVSAAKKAVAVLKGNSDVEGVVTLTQEDTGRTTVNVRITGLTPGPHGFHLHEFGDTTNG
;
A
#
# COMPACT_ATOMS: atom_id res chain seq x y z
N MET A 1 47.08 17.14 5.97
CA MET A 1 46.72 16.84 7.36
C MET A 1 45.19 16.78 7.45
N ALA A 2 44.68 15.69 8.02
CA ALA A 2 43.29 15.20 8.04
C ALA A 2 42.28 16.18 8.70
N ALA A 3 40.94 16.03 8.65
CA ALA A 3 40.14 14.81 8.64
C ALA A 3 38.70 15.02 8.14
N HIS A 4 38.10 13.93 7.66
CA HIS A 4 36.68 13.77 7.34
C HIS A 4 35.94 13.21 8.56
N THR A 5 34.70 13.66 8.80
CA THR A 5 33.82 13.07 9.84
C THR A 5 32.49 12.63 9.22
N ILE A 6 32.27 11.33 9.20
CA ILE A 6 31.03 10.65 8.81
C ILE A 6 30.26 10.31 10.09
N LEU A 7 28.99 10.71 10.18
CA LEU A 7 28.09 10.34 11.27
C LEU A 7 27.28 9.11 10.85
N SER A 8 27.66 7.94 11.37
CA SER A 8 26.91 6.69 11.27
C SER A 8 26.34 6.33 12.65
N PHE A 9 25.03 6.12 12.75
CA PHE A 9 24.37 5.68 13.98
C PHE A 9 24.18 4.16 13.92
N SER A 10 24.88 3.44 14.81
CA SER A 10 24.78 1.98 14.99
C SER A 10 24.06 1.68 16.29
N SER A 11 22.95 0.93 16.23
CA SER A 11 22.20 0.42 17.37
C SER A 11 22.97 -0.68 18.14
N PRO A 12 22.87 -0.79 19.48
CA PRO A 12 23.48 -1.89 20.22
C PRO A 12 22.48 -2.98 20.64
N CYS A 13 22.89 -4.21 20.33
CA CYS A 13 22.86 -5.45 21.12
C CYS A 13 21.53 -5.99 21.70
N HIS A 14 21.19 -7.25 21.36
CA HIS A 14 21.32 -8.37 22.30
C HIS A 14 21.36 -9.71 21.56
N ARG A 15 22.27 -10.56 22.04
CA ARG A 15 22.75 -11.83 21.49
C ARG A 15 22.05 -12.96 22.24
N LEU A 16 21.35 -13.86 21.55
CA LEU A 16 21.13 -15.23 22.03
C LEU A 16 21.32 -16.22 20.89
N ILE A 17 22.39 -16.98 21.03
CA ILE A 17 22.76 -18.18 20.30
C ILE A 17 21.80 -19.29 20.73
N ILE A 18 21.22 -20.05 19.80
CA ILE A 18 21.00 -21.51 19.88
C ILE A 18 20.78 -22.05 18.45
N SER A 19 21.61 -23.01 18.06
CA SER A 19 21.34 -24.10 17.10
C SER A 19 21.84 -25.37 17.81
N PRO A 20 21.31 -26.59 17.62
CA PRO A 20 21.21 -27.21 16.28
C PRO A 20 20.07 -28.26 16.08
N SER A 21 20.08 -28.85 14.87
CA SER A 21 19.81 -30.28 14.58
C SER A 21 18.41 -30.78 14.16
N SER A 22 18.46 -31.44 12.99
CA SER A 22 17.82 -32.70 12.57
C SER A 22 16.29 -32.81 12.36
N ASN A 23 15.91 -32.75 11.08
CA ASN A 23 15.26 -33.81 10.29
C ASN A 23 14.46 -34.91 11.04
N ALA A 24 13.13 -34.90 10.95
CA ALA A 24 12.26 -36.09 10.87
C ALA A 24 10.77 -35.72 10.64
N ASN A 25 10.14 -36.38 9.66
CA ASN A 25 8.70 -36.33 9.36
C ASN A 25 7.82 -36.80 10.54
N PRO A 26 6.56 -36.34 10.59
CA PRO A 26 5.48 -37.27 10.91
C PRO A 26 4.33 -37.24 9.87
N PRO A 27 3.83 -38.40 9.39
CA PRO A 27 2.56 -38.47 8.69
C PRO A 27 1.42 -38.52 9.71
N LEU A 28 0.61 -37.47 9.80
CA LEU A 28 -0.65 -37.53 10.56
C LEU A 28 -1.70 -38.29 9.74
N ARG A 29 -1.66 -39.61 9.90
CA ARG A 29 -2.69 -40.56 9.47
C ARG A 29 -3.82 -40.54 10.50
N SER A 30 -4.85 -39.70 10.30
CA SER A 30 -6.09 -39.80 11.08
C SER A 30 -7.11 -40.67 10.34
N SER A 31 -7.40 -41.81 10.96
CA SER A 31 -8.41 -42.77 10.58
C SER A 31 -9.78 -42.28 11.07
N PHE A 32 -10.61 -41.75 10.18
CA PHE A 32 -12.04 -41.59 10.46
C PHE A 32 -12.79 -42.78 9.86
N ARG A 33 -13.13 -43.74 10.72
CA ARG A 33 -14.15 -44.76 10.45
C ARG A 33 -15.48 -44.28 11.06
N GLY A 34 -16.55 -44.38 10.26
CA GLY A 34 -17.94 -44.04 10.63
C GLY A 34 -18.40 -42.78 9.92
N VAL A 35 -19.52 -42.71 9.18
CA VAL A 35 -20.72 -43.55 9.06
C VAL A 35 -21.20 -43.40 7.61
N SER A 36 -21.63 -44.47 6.94
CA SER A 36 -22.22 -44.37 5.60
C SER A 36 -23.61 -43.75 5.70
N LEU A 37 -23.76 -42.49 5.31
CA LEU A 37 -25.07 -41.90 5.06
C LEU A 37 -25.52 -42.30 3.66
N ASN A 38 -26.52 -43.16 3.62
CA ASN A 38 -27.19 -43.63 2.42
C ASN A 38 -28.02 -42.47 1.83
N LEU A 39 -27.42 -41.70 0.91
CA LEU A 39 -28.12 -40.62 0.20
C LEU A 39 -28.61 -41.12 -1.16
N HIS A 40 -29.91 -41.42 -1.23
CA HIS A 40 -30.61 -41.62 -2.49
C HIS A 40 -30.66 -40.29 -3.27
N ARG A 41 -30.14 -40.33 -4.52
CA ARG A 41 -30.49 -39.53 -5.72
C ARG A 41 -29.26 -38.89 -6.41
N PRO A 42 -28.95 -39.27 -7.66
CA PRO A 42 -27.81 -38.73 -8.39
C PRO A 42 -28.22 -37.47 -9.16
N HIS A 43 -27.77 -36.30 -8.71
CA HIS A 43 -27.62 -35.14 -9.59
C HIS A 43 -26.25 -34.52 -9.29
N SER A 44 -25.22 -35.03 -9.98
CA SER A 44 -23.89 -34.42 -10.00
C SER A 44 -24.01 -33.07 -10.71
N VAL A 45 -24.09 -32.00 -9.93
CA VAL A 45 -23.84 -30.65 -10.45
C VAL A 45 -22.33 -30.48 -10.54
N SER A 46 -21.79 -30.81 -11.71
CA SER A 46 -20.41 -30.48 -12.04
C SER A 46 -20.34 -28.97 -12.26
N PHE A 47 -19.93 -28.24 -11.23
CA PHE A 47 -19.59 -26.83 -11.36
C PHE A 47 -18.32 -26.78 -12.21
N SER A 48 -18.50 -26.50 -13.50
CA SER A 48 -17.41 -26.16 -14.40
C SER A 48 -16.60 -25.04 -13.75
N ALA A 49 -15.40 -25.39 -13.26
CA ALA A 49 -14.39 -24.43 -12.88
C ALA A 49 -13.97 -23.70 -14.15
N SER A 50 -14.76 -22.68 -14.54
CA SER A 50 -14.33 -21.67 -15.47
C SER A 50 -13.06 -21.11 -14.88
N SER A 51 -11.93 -21.42 -15.51
CA SER A 51 -10.62 -20.86 -15.20
C SER A 51 -10.77 -19.35 -15.15
N LYS A 52 -11.00 -18.81 -13.95
CA LYS A 52 -10.95 -17.38 -13.72
C LYS A 52 -9.50 -17.05 -14.00
N LYS A 53 -9.25 -16.43 -15.16
CA LYS A 53 -8.01 -15.72 -15.44
C LYS A 53 -7.71 -14.95 -14.16
N SER A 54 -6.62 -15.31 -13.48
CA SER A 54 -6.20 -14.67 -12.24
C SER A 54 -5.96 -13.21 -12.62
N GLN A 55 -6.98 -12.38 -12.38
CA GLN A 55 -6.83 -10.96 -12.47
C GLN A 55 -6.05 -10.62 -11.22
N THR A 56 -4.74 -10.49 -11.37
CA THR A 56 -3.94 -9.76 -10.39
C THR A 56 -4.63 -8.41 -10.25
N VAL A 57 -5.30 -8.22 -9.11
CA VAL A 57 -5.87 -6.93 -8.71
C VAL A 57 -4.67 -6.04 -8.46
N VAL A 58 -4.12 -5.46 -9.52
CA VAL A 58 -3.25 -4.30 -9.39
C VAL A 58 -4.19 -3.22 -8.88
N SER A 59 -4.06 -2.90 -7.59
CA SER A 59 -4.87 -1.87 -6.99
C SER A 59 -4.64 -0.57 -7.79
N ALA A 60 -5.73 0.00 -8.28
CA ALA A 60 -5.64 1.14 -9.19
C ALA A 60 -5.08 2.34 -8.43
N ALA A 61 -4.06 3.00 -9.00
CA ALA A 61 -3.47 4.19 -8.41
C ALA A 61 -4.54 5.27 -8.19
N LYS A 62 -4.63 5.78 -6.96
CA LYS A 62 -5.56 6.85 -6.58
C LYS A 62 -4.97 8.17 -7.06
N LYS A 63 -5.78 8.96 -7.76
CA LYS A 63 -5.38 10.27 -8.29
C LYS A 63 -6.42 11.33 -7.93
N ALA A 64 -5.95 12.48 -7.44
CA ALA A 64 -6.75 13.68 -7.24
C ALA A 64 -6.05 14.88 -7.88
N VAL A 65 -6.83 15.86 -8.34
CA VAL A 65 -6.33 17.10 -8.93
C VAL A 65 -7.07 18.28 -8.31
N ALA A 66 -6.34 19.29 -7.88
CA ALA A 66 -6.86 20.56 -7.41
C ALA A 66 -6.33 21.70 -8.29
N VAL A 67 -7.20 22.63 -8.65
CA VAL A 67 -6.85 23.85 -9.38
C VAL A 67 -6.82 24.99 -8.36
N LEU A 68 -5.70 25.70 -8.31
CA LEU A 68 -5.49 26.83 -7.40
C LEU A 68 -5.83 28.13 -8.13
N LYS A 69 -6.79 28.87 -7.57
CA LYS A 69 -7.24 30.18 -8.04
C LYS A 69 -7.62 31.06 -6.86
N GLY A 70 -7.45 32.37 -7.02
CA GLY A 70 -7.82 33.39 -6.05
C GLY A 70 -7.95 34.75 -6.73
N ASN A 71 -7.87 35.82 -5.94
CA ASN A 71 -8.08 37.20 -6.41
C ASN A 71 -6.83 37.85 -7.03
N SER A 72 -5.71 37.13 -7.09
CA SER A 72 -4.44 37.59 -7.67
C SER A 72 -4.10 36.83 -8.96
N ASP A 73 -3.01 37.21 -9.61
CA ASP A 73 -2.49 36.53 -10.79
C ASP A 73 -1.84 35.16 -10.47
N VAL A 74 -1.89 34.72 -9.21
CA VAL A 74 -1.37 33.42 -8.78
C VAL A 74 -2.34 32.32 -9.19
N GLU A 75 -1.85 31.37 -9.97
CA GLU A 75 -2.62 30.23 -10.42
C GLU A 75 -1.77 28.96 -10.43
N GLY A 76 -2.41 27.81 -10.29
CA GLY A 76 -1.67 26.56 -10.34
C GLY A 76 -2.53 25.30 -10.40
N VAL A 77 -1.84 24.18 -10.54
CA VAL A 77 -2.44 22.84 -10.52
C VAL A 77 -1.63 21.98 -9.56
N VAL A 78 -2.35 21.28 -8.69
CA VAL A 78 -1.81 20.28 -7.77
C VAL A 78 -2.34 18.92 -8.18
N THR A 79 -1.45 17.95 -8.37
CA THR A 79 -1.82 16.55 -8.59
C THR A 79 -1.35 15.72 -7.39
N LEU A 80 -2.26 14.99 -6.77
CA LEU A 80 -1.96 14.02 -5.74
C LEU A 80 -2.09 12.61 -6.33
N THR A 81 -1.06 11.79 -6.18
CA THR A 81 -1.06 10.39 -6.62
C THR A 81 -0.65 9.49 -5.48
N GLN A 82 -1.42 8.43 -5.23
CA GLN A 82 -1.11 7.42 -4.23
C GLN A 82 -1.23 6.04 -4.85
N GLU A 83 -0.16 5.27 -4.80
CA GLU A 83 -0.15 3.85 -5.17
C GLU A 83 -0.69 3.04 -3.98
N ASP A 84 -1.76 2.30 -4.18
CA ASP A 84 -2.37 1.40 -3.20
C ASP A 84 -2.62 2.04 -1.81
N THR A 85 -1.94 1.53 -0.78
CA THR A 85 -1.95 2.04 0.59
C THR A 85 -0.65 2.78 0.95
N GLY A 86 0.16 3.11 -0.06
CA GLY A 86 1.47 3.74 0.09
C GLY A 86 1.40 5.24 0.37
N ARG A 87 2.57 5.89 0.29
CA ARG A 87 2.71 7.35 0.47
C ARG A 87 2.08 8.10 -0.71
N THR A 88 1.39 9.20 -0.42
CA THR A 88 0.88 10.11 -1.44
C THR A 88 1.99 11.05 -1.92
N THR A 89 2.21 11.08 -3.23
CA THR A 89 3.07 12.06 -3.90
C THR A 89 2.24 13.28 -4.28
N VAL A 90 2.75 14.47 -3.98
CA VAL A 90 2.12 15.75 -4.33
C VAL A 90 3.02 16.45 -5.35
N ASN A 91 2.48 16.69 -6.54
CA ASN A 91 3.14 17.46 -7.59
C ASN A 91 2.41 18.80 -7.76
N VAL A 92 3.15 19.89 -7.65
CA VAL A 92 2.61 21.26 -7.62
C VAL A 92 3.27 22.08 -8.71
N ARG A 93 2.45 22.68 -9.58
CA ARG A 93 2.89 23.68 -10.57
C ARG A 93 2.11 24.96 -10.35
N ILE A 94 2.80 26.02 -9.94
CA ILE A 94 2.20 27.34 -9.64
C ILE A 94 3.00 28.41 -10.37
N THR A 95 2.30 29.42 -10.89
CA THR A 95 2.86 30.62 -11.51
C THR A 95 2.34 31.87 -10.81
N GLY A 96 2.98 33.03 -11.04
CA GLY A 96 2.56 34.31 -10.46
C GLY A 96 3.03 34.57 -9.02
N LEU A 97 3.77 33.63 -8.41
CA LEU A 97 4.35 33.82 -7.08
C LEU A 97 5.55 34.79 -7.12
N THR A 98 5.73 35.54 -6.05
CA THR A 98 6.96 36.32 -5.84
C THR A 98 8.17 35.40 -5.64
N PRO A 99 9.41 35.83 -5.94
CA PRO A 99 10.59 35.02 -5.70
C PRO A 99 10.76 34.71 -4.20
N GLY A 100 10.96 33.43 -3.87
CA GLY A 100 11.21 32.98 -2.50
C GLY A 100 10.50 31.68 -2.14
N PRO A 101 10.71 31.17 -0.92
CA PRO A 101 9.96 30.03 -0.41
C PRO A 101 8.52 30.45 -0.07
N HIS A 102 7.57 29.55 -0.36
CA HIS A 102 6.15 29.73 -0.06
C HIS A 102 5.64 28.53 0.73
N GLY A 103 4.70 28.77 1.65
CA GLY A 103 4.04 27.71 2.41
C GLY A 103 3.04 26.93 1.54
N PHE A 104 2.85 25.65 1.85
CA PHE A 104 1.86 24.80 1.20
C PHE A 104 1.18 23.92 2.25
N HIS A 105 -0.15 24.03 2.34
CA HIS A 105 -0.96 23.37 3.35
C HIS A 105 -2.22 22.76 2.74
N LEU A 106 -2.70 21.68 3.34
CA LEU A 106 -4.04 21.15 3.09
C LEU A 106 -4.97 21.70 4.18
N HIS A 107 -6.08 22.28 3.76
CA HIS A 107 -7.13 22.71 4.68
C HIS A 107 -8.10 21.56 4.93
N GLU A 108 -8.70 21.54 6.12
CA GLU A 108 -9.69 20.53 6.52
C GLU A 108 -10.94 20.55 5.61
N PHE A 109 -11.37 21.76 5.22
CA PHE A 109 -12.54 21.98 4.40
C PHE A 109 -12.16 22.51 3.02
N GLY A 110 -12.84 22.01 1.99
CA GLY A 110 -12.77 22.52 0.62
C GLY A 110 -13.81 23.63 0.35
N ASP A 111 -14.13 24.45 1.35
CA ASP A 111 -15.02 25.60 1.17
C ASP A 111 -14.23 26.80 0.65
N THR A 112 -14.71 27.39 -0.45
CA THR A 112 -14.08 28.54 -1.13
C THR A 112 -15.01 29.75 -1.19
N THR A 113 -16.12 29.75 -0.43
CA THR A 113 -17.17 30.78 -0.48
C THR A 113 -16.65 32.20 -0.19
N ASN A 114 -15.62 32.32 0.66
CA ASN A 114 -15.01 33.61 1.02
C ASN A 114 -13.58 33.81 0.48
N GLY A 115 -13.22 33.06 -0.58
CA GLY A 115 -12.00 33.27 -1.36
C GLY A 115 -10.71 33.24 -0.55
#